data_AF-A0A7S4F4I3-F1
#
_entry.id   AF-A0A7S4F4I3-F1
#
_cell.length_a   1.000
_cell.length_b   1.000
_cell.length_c   1.000
_cell.angle_alpha   90.00
_cell.angle_beta   90.00
_cell.angle_gamma   90.00
#
_symmetry.space_group_name_H-M   'P 1'
#
loop_
_entity.id
_entity.type
_entity.pdbx_description
1 polymer ?
#
loop_
_entity_poly.entity_id
_entity_poly.type
_entity_poly.pdbx_seq_one_letter_code
_entity_poly.pdbx_strand_id
1 'polypeptide(L)'
;RLFRRDGLQALGERRAKATEVLAEHAPVFAAGRGFAIDTLNALAFLSYFEPDLVPLVQRLVRPRQSPHHAHLAQQPVPTHCVGRNFDFLFAELLSTQGFICIGLLTASSNVGDHVAPLPYVLCNPPAEKILAADDACFVLTATDVPAEYFAHSRLPPASKLSVAASTASGVESA
;
A
#
# COMPACT_ATOMS: atom_id res chain seq x y z
N ARG A 1 4.51 -10.45 46.70
CA ARG A 1 3.02 -10.47 46.66
C ARG A 1 2.55 -9.03 46.50
N LEU A 2 1.55 -8.76 45.65
CA LEU A 2 0.98 -7.45 45.25
C LEU A 2 1.61 -6.73 44.03
N PHE A 3 1.79 -7.43 42.90
CA PHE A 3 1.50 -6.80 41.61
C PHE A 3 0.07 -7.20 41.24
N ARG A 4 -0.84 -6.23 41.35
CA ARG A 4 -2.29 -6.35 41.24
C ARG A 4 -2.70 -7.10 39.97
N ARG A 5 -3.47 -8.18 40.13
CA ARG A 5 -4.28 -8.78 39.05
C ARG A 5 -5.17 -7.72 38.37
N ASP A 6 -5.59 -6.71 39.12
CA ASP A 6 -6.36 -5.55 38.65
C ASP A 6 -5.61 -4.72 37.59
N GLY A 7 -4.27 -4.66 37.65
CA GLY A 7 -3.47 -3.91 36.67
C GLY A 7 -3.40 -4.59 35.31
N LEU A 8 -3.39 -5.92 35.28
CA LEU A 8 -3.42 -6.72 34.05
C LEU A 8 -4.82 -6.71 33.41
N GLN A 9 -5.88 -6.72 34.22
CA GLN A 9 -7.25 -6.54 33.73
C GLN A 9 -7.48 -5.14 33.16
N ALA A 10 -7.03 -4.09 33.84
CA ALA A 10 -7.13 -2.72 33.33
C ALA A 10 -6.31 -2.49 32.04
N LEU A 11 -5.17 -3.15 31.88
CA LEU A 11 -4.40 -3.16 30.63
C LEU A 11 -5.12 -3.93 29.52
N GLY A 12 -5.77 -5.05 29.86
CA GLY A 12 -6.61 -5.82 28.95
C GLY A 12 -7.81 -5.01 28.44
N GLU A 13 -8.50 -4.31 29.34
CA GLU A 13 -9.65 -3.45 29.01
C GLU A 13 -9.23 -2.23 28.17
N ARG A 14 -8.09 -1.59 28.49
CA ARG A 14 -7.54 -0.50 27.66
C ARG A 14 -7.11 -1.00 26.28
N ARG A 15 -6.54 -2.20 26.19
CA ARG A 15 -6.15 -2.82 24.93
C ARG A 15 -7.38 -3.18 24.10
N ALA A 16 -8.42 -3.73 24.72
CA ALA A 16 -9.71 -4.04 24.08
C ALA A 16 -10.39 -2.78 23.53
N LYS A 17 -10.44 -1.71 24.33
CA LYS A 17 -11.02 -0.42 23.93
C LYS A 17 -10.19 0.28 22.84
N ALA A 18 -8.86 0.15 22.88
CA ALA A 18 -8.00 0.64 21.81
C ALA A 18 -8.18 -0.16 20.52
N THR A 19 -8.33 -1.49 20.58
CA THR A 19 -8.66 -2.30 19.40
C THR A 19 -10.03 -1.99 18.83
N GLU A 20 -11.00 -1.60 19.65
CA GLU A 20 -12.35 -1.19 19.22
C GLU A 20 -12.31 0.13 18.43
N VAL A 21 -11.60 1.15 18.95
CA VAL A 21 -11.41 2.42 18.23
C VAL A 21 -10.55 2.25 16.97
N LEU A 22 -9.54 1.37 17.01
CA LEU A 22 -8.76 1.00 15.83
C LEU A 22 -9.59 0.22 14.81
N ALA A 23 -10.58 -0.58 15.23
CA ALA A 23 -11.45 -1.34 14.35
C ALA A 23 -12.42 -0.44 13.56
N GLU A 24 -12.85 0.69 14.12
CA GLU A 24 -13.68 1.67 13.40
C GLU A 24 -12.92 2.37 12.28
N HIS A 25 -11.62 2.65 12.47
CA HIS A 25 -10.76 3.29 11.47
C HIS A 25 -10.03 2.29 10.55
N ALA A 26 -9.95 1.01 10.95
CA ALA A 26 -9.32 -0.05 10.19
C ALA A 26 -9.83 -0.19 8.74
N PRO A 27 -11.14 -0.13 8.43
CA PRO A 27 -11.60 -0.28 7.04
C PRO A 27 -11.22 0.92 6.16
N VAL A 28 -11.18 2.13 6.73
CA VAL A 28 -10.80 3.35 5.99
C VAL A 28 -9.29 3.37 5.71
N PHE A 29 -8.49 2.91 6.68
CA PHE A 29 -7.05 2.75 6.53
C PHE A 29 -6.69 1.62 5.54
N ALA A 30 -7.34 0.46 5.64
CA ALA A 30 -7.12 -0.68 4.76
C ALA A 30 -7.47 -0.37 3.29
N ALA A 31 -8.47 0.48 3.07
CA ALA A 31 -8.86 0.98 1.75
C ALA A 31 -7.95 2.09 1.21
N GLY A 32 -6.95 2.53 1.96
CA GLY A 32 -6.07 3.64 1.59
C GLY A 32 -6.77 5.00 1.56
N ARG A 33 -7.95 5.13 2.19
CA ARG A 33 -8.72 6.38 2.26
C ARG A 33 -8.32 7.27 3.44
N GLY A 34 -7.61 6.71 4.41
CA GLY A 34 -7.06 7.43 5.55
C GLY A 34 -5.62 7.01 5.78
N PHE A 35 -4.78 7.95 6.23
CA PHE A 35 -3.39 7.71 6.59
C PHE A 35 -3.13 8.25 7.99
N ALA A 36 -2.64 7.39 8.88
CA ALA A 36 -2.29 7.79 10.24
C ALA A 36 -0.81 8.16 10.32
N ILE A 37 -0.51 9.39 10.74
CA ILE A 37 0.87 9.91 10.87
C ILE A 37 1.70 9.05 11.82
N ASP A 38 1.08 8.45 12.83
CA ASP A 38 1.74 7.57 13.79
C ASP A 38 2.41 6.34 13.15
N THR A 39 1.98 5.93 11.95
CA THR A 39 2.65 4.86 11.19
C THR A 39 4.08 5.24 10.79
N LEU A 40 4.38 6.53 10.62
CA LEU A 40 5.73 7.02 10.34
C LEU A 40 6.64 6.95 11.57
N ASN A 41 6.09 7.01 12.79
CA ASN A 41 6.88 6.82 14.01
C ASN A 41 7.45 5.40 14.09
N ALA A 42 6.65 4.39 13.68
CA ALA A 42 7.12 3.02 13.58
C ALA A 42 8.28 2.89 12.57
N LEU A 43 8.19 3.57 11.42
CA LEU A 43 9.29 3.60 10.46
C LEU A 43 10.56 4.23 11.06
N ALA A 44 10.44 5.30 11.83
CA ALA A 44 11.58 5.91 12.52
C ALA A 44 12.26 4.93 13.49
N PHE A 45 11.48 4.20 14.30
CA PHE A 45 12.03 3.17 15.18
C PHE A 45 12.66 2.01 14.41
N LEU A 46 12.05 1.54 13.31
CA LEU A 46 12.60 0.46 12.50
C LEU A 46 13.89 0.88 11.79
N SER A 47 14.02 2.15 11.42
CA SER A 47 15.22 2.68 10.78
C SER A 47 16.48 2.63 11.66
N TYR A 48 16.31 2.51 12.99
CA TYR A 48 17.43 2.28 13.90
C TYR A 48 18.07 0.90 13.67
N PHE A 49 17.27 -0.13 13.42
CA PHE A 49 17.75 -1.49 13.20
C PHE A 49 18.17 -1.71 11.75
N GLU A 50 17.41 -1.15 10.81
CA GLU A 50 17.65 -1.29 9.38
C GLU A 50 17.84 0.09 8.73
N PRO A 51 19.10 0.55 8.58
CA PRO A 51 19.39 1.91 8.12
C PRO A 51 18.93 2.16 6.68
N ASP A 52 18.76 1.10 5.88
CA ASP A 52 18.35 1.19 4.48
C ASP A 52 16.84 1.35 4.27
N LEU A 53 16.01 1.18 5.32
CA LEU A 53 14.55 1.30 5.19
C LEU A 53 14.11 2.71 4.78
N VAL A 54 14.68 3.75 5.40
CA VAL A 54 14.30 5.14 5.09
C VAL A 54 14.71 5.51 3.65
N PRO A 55 15.96 5.24 3.20
CA PRO A 55 16.33 5.42 1.80
C PRO A 55 15.45 4.63 0.82
N LEU A 56 15.08 3.39 1.14
CA LEU A 56 14.23 2.55 0.29
C LEU A 56 12.83 3.17 0.13
N VAL A 57 12.17 3.50 1.24
CA VAL A 57 10.84 4.13 1.24
C VAL A 57 10.90 5.48 0.52
N GLN A 58 11.94 6.28 0.74
CA GLN A 58 12.13 7.54 0.02
C GLN A 58 12.26 7.34 -1.49
N ARG A 59 12.97 6.31 -1.96
CA ARG A 59 13.09 5.99 -3.39
C ARG A 59 11.76 5.53 -4.01
N LEU A 60 10.94 4.79 -3.26
CA LEU A 60 9.62 4.35 -3.71
C LEU A 60 8.60 5.50 -3.77
N VAL A 61 8.60 6.39 -2.77
CA VAL A 61 7.65 7.52 -2.68
C VAL A 61 8.04 8.68 -3.58
N ARG A 62 9.33 8.99 -3.65
CA ARG A 62 9.90 10.03 -4.51
C ARG A 62 10.93 9.39 -5.43
N PRO A 63 10.52 8.93 -6.62
CA PRO A 63 11.50 8.50 -7.60
C PRO A 63 12.42 9.70 -7.88
N ARG A 64 13.70 9.56 -7.54
CA ARG A 64 14.71 10.55 -7.93
C ARG A 64 14.83 10.52 -9.46
N GLN A 65 15.37 11.57 -10.06
CA GLN A 65 15.55 11.65 -11.52
C GLN A 65 16.81 10.89 -11.97
N SER A 66 17.10 9.70 -11.44
CA SER A 66 18.16 8.87 -12.02
C SER A 66 17.58 7.98 -13.14
N PRO A 67 18.33 7.70 -14.20
CA PRO A 67 17.84 6.95 -15.36
C PRO A 67 17.54 5.46 -15.08
N HIS A 68 17.77 4.97 -13.86
CA HIS A 68 17.65 3.55 -13.49
C HIS A 68 16.85 3.37 -12.19
N HIS A 69 15.59 3.81 -12.18
CA HIS A 69 14.72 3.64 -11.01
C HIS A 69 13.63 2.61 -11.24
N ALA A 70 13.35 1.86 -10.17
CA ALA A 70 12.14 1.07 -10.10
C ALA A 70 10.96 2.00 -9.76
N HIS A 71 9.87 1.87 -10.51
CA HIS A 71 8.63 2.58 -10.28
C HIS A 71 7.59 1.62 -9.68
N LEU A 72 6.87 2.10 -8.67
CA LEU A 72 5.69 1.42 -8.15
C LEU A 72 4.48 1.87 -8.96
N ALA A 73 3.80 0.91 -9.58
CA ALA A 73 2.61 1.14 -10.38
C ALA A 73 1.46 0.25 -9.90
N GLN A 74 0.24 0.70 -10.16
CA GLN A 74 -0.96 -0.10 -9.98
C GLN A 74 -1.55 -0.40 -11.35
N GLN A 75 -1.88 -1.67 -11.61
CA GLN A 75 -2.56 -2.09 -12.84
C GLN A 75 -3.70 -3.07 -12.53
N PRO A 76 -4.74 -3.13 -13.37
CA PRO A 76 -5.77 -4.16 -13.24
C PRO A 76 -5.16 -5.56 -13.47
N VAL A 77 -5.74 -6.58 -12.84
CA VAL A 77 -5.34 -7.97 -13.10
C VAL A 77 -5.64 -8.31 -14.57
N PRO A 78 -4.66 -8.85 -15.33
CA PRO A 78 -4.91 -9.28 -16.71
C PRO A 78 -6.05 -10.30 -16.78
N THR A 79 -6.93 -10.15 -17.77
CA THR A 79 -8.14 -10.98 -17.92
C THR A 79 -7.87 -12.48 -17.98
N HIS A 80 -6.72 -12.90 -18.50
CA HIS A 80 -6.31 -14.31 -18.57
C HIS A 80 -5.83 -14.90 -17.24
N CYS A 81 -5.50 -14.04 -16.26
CA CYS A 81 -5.13 -14.44 -14.90
C CYS A 81 -6.33 -14.51 -13.95
N VAL A 82 -7.48 -13.95 -14.33
CA VAL A 82 -8.70 -13.96 -13.50
C VAL A 82 -9.17 -15.40 -13.28
N GLY A 83 -9.51 -15.71 -12.02
CA GLY A 83 -9.90 -17.07 -11.60
C GLY A 83 -8.73 -18.04 -11.43
N ARG A 84 -7.49 -17.61 -11.70
CA ARG A 84 -6.28 -18.37 -11.41
C ARG A 84 -5.66 -17.94 -10.09
N ASN A 85 -4.69 -18.72 -9.66
CA ASN A 85 -3.90 -18.47 -8.47
C ASN A 85 -2.96 -17.28 -8.66
N PHE A 86 -2.58 -16.66 -7.55
CA PHE A 86 -1.64 -15.54 -7.53
C PHE A 86 -0.24 -15.94 -8.01
N ASP A 87 0.19 -17.18 -7.77
CA ASP A 87 1.47 -17.70 -8.27
C ASP A 87 1.60 -17.59 -9.79
N PHE A 88 0.52 -17.88 -10.52
CA PHE A 88 0.44 -17.81 -11.96
C PHE A 88 0.59 -16.36 -12.43
N LEU A 89 -0.12 -15.42 -11.79
CA LEU A 89 0.04 -13.99 -12.08
C LEU A 89 1.47 -13.51 -11.81
N PHE A 90 2.05 -13.91 -10.68
CA PHE A 90 3.40 -13.52 -10.31
C PHE A 90 4.43 -14.03 -11.34
N ALA A 91 4.33 -15.31 -11.72
CA ALA A 91 5.22 -15.91 -12.72
C ALA A 91 5.02 -15.28 -14.11
N GLU A 92 3.78 -15.01 -14.52
CA GLU A 92 3.45 -14.39 -15.80
C GLU A 92 4.02 -12.96 -15.87
N LEU A 93 3.77 -12.13 -14.87
CA LEU A 93 4.27 -10.74 -14.83
C LEU A 93 5.81 -10.68 -14.81
N LEU A 94 6.44 -11.60 -14.06
CA LEU A 94 7.89 -11.66 -13.98
C LEU A 94 8.53 -12.14 -15.29
N SER A 95 7.93 -13.15 -15.94
CA SER A 95 8.50 -13.75 -17.16
C SER A 95 8.22 -12.94 -18.42
N THR A 96 7.03 -12.33 -18.53
CA THR A 96 6.61 -11.60 -19.74
C THR A 96 7.02 -10.13 -19.72
N GLN A 97 6.91 -9.48 -18.56
CA GLN A 97 7.07 -8.02 -18.43
C GLN A 97 8.28 -7.64 -17.55
N GLY A 98 8.86 -8.59 -16.81
CA GLY A 98 9.90 -8.29 -15.83
C GLY A 98 9.38 -7.53 -14.61
N PHE A 99 8.07 -7.60 -14.35
CA PHE A 99 7.43 -6.88 -13.26
C PHE A 99 7.37 -7.75 -12.00
N ILE A 100 7.61 -7.13 -10.84
CA ILE A 100 7.51 -7.80 -9.54
C ILE A 100 6.21 -7.37 -8.88
N CYS A 101 5.25 -8.28 -8.74
CA CYS A 101 4.01 -8.01 -8.04
C CYS A 101 4.20 -8.10 -6.52
N ILE A 102 4.01 -7.00 -5.79
CA ILE A 102 4.17 -6.93 -4.32
C ILE A 102 2.86 -7.23 -3.59
N GLY A 103 1.71 -6.92 -4.20
CA GLY A 103 0.43 -7.04 -3.52
C GLY A 103 -0.76 -6.83 -4.42
N LEU A 104 -1.94 -7.03 -3.82
CA LEU A 104 -3.23 -6.89 -4.48
C LEU A 104 -4.07 -5.83 -3.75
N LEU A 105 -4.83 -5.07 -4.51
CA LEU A 105 -5.96 -4.31 -4.02
C LEU A 105 -7.21 -5.12 -4.39
N THR A 106 -7.83 -5.74 -3.39
CA THR A 106 -9.03 -6.54 -3.61
C THR A 106 -10.27 -5.68 -3.40
N ALA A 107 -11.11 -5.61 -4.43
CA ALA A 107 -12.34 -4.80 -4.41
C ALA A 107 -13.52 -5.53 -3.77
N SER A 108 -13.52 -6.86 -3.82
CA SER A 108 -14.57 -7.69 -3.23
C SER A 108 -13.95 -9.02 -2.83
N SER A 109 -13.65 -9.18 -1.54
CA SER A 109 -13.41 -10.51 -0.98
C SER A 109 -14.62 -10.90 -0.17
N ASN A 110 -15.32 -11.95 -0.62
CA ASN A 110 -16.20 -12.70 0.25
C ASN A 110 -15.30 -13.61 1.10
N VAL A 111 -15.02 -13.23 2.33
CA VAL A 111 -14.40 -14.14 3.30
C VAL A 111 -15.55 -14.82 4.04
N GLY A 112 -16.04 -15.93 3.49
CA GLY A 112 -17.25 -16.58 3.99
C GLY A 112 -18.52 -15.74 3.75
N ASP A 113 -19.34 -15.57 4.79
CA ASP A 113 -20.59 -14.77 4.74
C ASP A 113 -20.35 -13.25 4.90
N HIS A 114 -19.10 -12.82 5.09
CA HIS A 114 -18.76 -11.42 5.31
C HIS A 114 -18.25 -10.77 4.03
N VAL A 115 -19.03 -9.81 3.54
CA VAL A 115 -18.67 -8.94 2.42
C VAL A 115 -17.88 -7.75 2.99
N ALA A 116 -16.63 -7.60 2.57
CA ALA A 116 -15.85 -6.42 2.91
C ALA A 116 -16.53 -5.18 2.29
N PRO A 117 -16.92 -4.16 3.08
CA PRO A 117 -17.66 -3.01 2.56
C PRO A 117 -16.81 -2.05 1.72
N LEU A 118 -15.48 -2.17 1.81
CA LEU A 118 -14.51 -1.34 1.11
C LEU A 118 -13.37 -2.21 0.55
N PRO A 119 -12.72 -1.77 -0.55
CA PRO A 119 -11.53 -2.44 -1.05
C PRO A 119 -10.42 -2.42 0.00
N TYR A 120 -9.52 -3.39 -0.01
CA TYR A 120 -8.39 -3.43 0.91
C TYR A 120 -7.13 -3.95 0.23
N VAL A 121 -5.98 -3.57 0.79
CA VAL A 121 -4.66 -4.01 0.30
C VAL A 121 -4.25 -5.31 0.98
N LEU A 122 -3.92 -6.31 0.18
CA LEU A 122 -3.29 -7.55 0.59
C LEU A 122 -1.83 -7.56 0.12
N CYS A 123 -0.93 -7.29 1.06
CA CYS A 123 0.52 -7.33 0.81
C CYS A 123 1.00 -8.77 0.78
N ASN A 124 1.80 -9.14 -0.22
CA ASN A 124 2.34 -10.49 -0.41
C ASN A 124 1.28 -11.60 -0.19
N PRO A 125 0.23 -11.64 -1.04
CA PRO A 125 -0.82 -12.64 -0.90
C PRO A 125 -0.26 -14.06 -1.01
N PRO A 126 -0.91 -15.06 -0.39
CA PRO A 126 -0.49 -16.44 -0.53
C PRO A 126 -0.60 -16.89 -1.99
N ALA A 127 0.31 -17.79 -2.41
CA ALA A 127 0.36 -18.32 -3.78
C ALA A 127 -0.99 -18.86 -4.27
N GLU A 128 -1.76 -19.48 -3.37
CA GLU A 128 -3.07 -20.11 -3.64
C GLU A 128 -4.23 -19.10 -3.74
N LYS A 129 -4.00 -17.80 -3.49
CA LYS A 129 -5.07 -16.79 -3.56
C LYS A 129 -5.62 -16.71 -4.98
N ILE A 130 -6.91 -17.01 -5.12
CA ILE A 130 -7.63 -16.87 -6.39
C ILE A 130 -7.87 -15.38 -6.68
N LEU A 131 -7.59 -14.96 -7.90
CA LEU A 131 -7.73 -13.59 -8.37
C LEU A 131 -9.15 -13.30 -8.85
N ALA A 132 -9.74 -12.19 -8.38
CA ALA A 132 -11.02 -11.70 -8.88
C ALA A 132 -10.83 -10.74 -10.06
N ALA A 133 -11.87 -10.57 -10.88
CA ALA A 133 -11.84 -9.65 -12.03
C ALA A 133 -11.68 -8.18 -11.61
N ASP A 134 -12.21 -7.82 -10.44
CA ASP A 134 -12.15 -6.47 -9.90
C ASP A 134 -10.87 -6.20 -9.08
N ASP A 135 -9.99 -7.20 -8.95
CA ASP A 135 -8.72 -7.02 -8.26
C ASP A 135 -7.75 -6.19 -9.11
N ALA A 136 -6.92 -5.40 -8.44
CA ALA A 136 -5.77 -4.72 -9.04
C ALA A 136 -4.49 -5.18 -8.37
N CYS A 137 -3.36 -5.16 -9.09
CA CYS A 137 -2.06 -5.52 -8.54
C CYS A 137 -1.12 -4.32 -8.45
N PHE A 138 -0.29 -4.33 -7.40
CA PHE A 138 0.80 -3.38 -7.20
C PHE A 138 2.09 -4.01 -7.71
N VAL A 139 2.69 -3.40 -8.72
CA VAL A 139 3.88 -3.92 -9.41
C VAL A 139 5.05 -2.96 -9.34
N LEU A 140 6.25 -3.51 -9.20
CA LEU A 140 7.51 -2.81 -9.43
C LEU A 140 7.99 -3.08 -10.85
N THR A 141 8.35 -2.01 -11.53
CA THR A 141 8.90 -2.04 -12.89
C THR A 141 10.20 -1.24 -12.93
N ALA A 142 11.24 -1.77 -13.57
CA ALA A 142 12.54 -1.12 -13.71
C ALA A 142 12.64 -0.20 -14.95
N THR A 143 11.67 -0.30 -15.86
CA THR A 143 11.63 0.43 -17.13
C THR A 143 10.52 1.48 -17.09
N ASP A 144 10.73 2.60 -17.78
CA ASP A 144 9.67 3.57 -18.08
C ASP A 144 8.55 2.84 -18.83
N VAL A 145 7.51 2.42 -18.11
CA VAL A 145 6.36 1.76 -18.72
C VAL A 145 5.61 2.82 -19.53
N PRO A 146 5.29 2.56 -20.82
CA PRO A 146 4.51 3.50 -21.63
C PRO A 146 3.22 3.91 -20.91
N ALA A 147 2.86 5.20 -21.01
CA ALA A 147 1.69 5.79 -20.36
C ALA A 147 0.37 5.03 -20.63
N GLU A 148 0.32 4.27 -21.72
CA GLU A 148 -0.81 3.45 -22.18
C GLU A 148 -1.21 2.36 -21.18
N TYR A 149 -0.26 1.80 -20.43
CA TYR A 149 -0.56 0.81 -19.38
C TYR A 149 -1.26 1.42 -18.16
N PHE A 150 -1.07 2.72 -17.93
CA PHE A 150 -1.71 3.45 -16.85
C PHE A 150 -3.12 3.93 -17.20
N ALA A 151 -3.54 3.85 -18.48
CA ALA A 151 -4.86 4.33 -18.92
C ALA A 151 -6.03 3.58 -18.26
N HIS A 152 -5.80 2.36 -17.76
CA HIS A 152 -6.79 1.56 -17.03
C HIS A 152 -6.68 1.66 -15.51
N SER A 153 -5.64 2.34 -15.00
CA SER A 153 -5.54 2.65 -13.57
C SER A 153 -6.48 3.82 -13.25
N ARG A 154 -7.38 3.64 -12.27
CA ARG A 154 -8.29 4.70 -11.81
C ARG A 154 -7.59 5.87 -11.09
N LEU A 155 -6.26 5.89 -11.11
CA LEU A 155 -5.44 6.95 -10.54
C LEU A 155 -4.73 7.67 -11.69
N PRO A 156 -4.78 9.01 -11.74
CA PRO A 156 -4.09 9.76 -12.77
C PRO A 156 -2.58 9.47 -12.72
N PRO A 157 -1.88 9.46 -13.87
CA PRO A 157 -0.43 9.32 -13.89
C PRO A 157 0.19 10.41 -13.01
N ALA A 158 1.14 10.00 -12.16
CA ALA A 158 1.80 10.86 -11.16
C ALA A 158 2.46 12.13 -11.76
N SER A 159 2.59 12.21 -13.08
CA SER A 159 3.04 13.41 -13.80
C SER A 159 2.12 14.63 -13.68
N LYS A 160 0.90 14.48 -13.11
CA LYS A 160 -0.01 15.62 -12.84
C LYS A 160 -0.13 16.03 -11.36
N LEU A 161 0.59 15.40 -10.45
CA LEU A 161 0.77 15.93 -9.09
C LEU A 161 1.99 16.85 -9.07
N SER A 162 1.97 17.90 -9.91
CA SER A 162 2.73 19.10 -9.60
C SER A 162 2.12 19.66 -8.33
N VAL A 163 2.77 19.34 -7.22
CA VAL A 163 2.63 20.05 -5.96
C VAL A 163 2.74 21.53 -6.32
N ALA A 164 1.62 22.23 -6.29
CA ALA A 164 1.58 23.69 -6.22
C ALA A 164 2.12 24.08 -4.85
N ALA A 165 3.43 23.88 -4.65
CA ALA A 165 4.21 24.60 -3.69
C ALA A 165 4.47 25.98 -4.32
N SER A 166 3.42 26.81 -4.36
CA SER A 166 3.63 28.24 -4.49
C SER A 166 4.09 28.74 -3.13
N THR A 167 5.40 28.79 -3.04
CA THR A 167 6.25 29.55 -2.13
C THR A 167 5.55 30.74 -1.46
N ALA A 168 5.38 30.63 -0.14
CA ALA A 168 5.51 31.81 0.72
C ALA A 168 6.99 32.24 0.69
N SER A 169 7.25 33.36 0.03
CA SER A 169 8.50 34.12 0.12
C SER A 169 8.11 35.59 -0.05
N GLY A 170 8.00 36.31 1.07
CA GLY A 170 7.89 37.76 1.04
C GLY A 170 9.25 38.41 0.82
N VAL A 171 9.29 39.52 0.08
CA VAL A 171 10.32 40.57 0.15
C VAL A 171 9.71 41.91 -0.32
N GLU A 172 9.65 42.86 0.61
CA GLU A 172 9.86 44.33 0.54
C GLU A 172 9.48 45.22 -0.69
N SER A 173 8.95 46.40 -0.30
CA SER A 173 9.18 47.77 -0.82
C SER A 173 8.42 48.28 -2.06
N ALA A 174 7.44 49.15 -1.79
CA ALA A 174 7.36 50.54 -2.29
C ALA A 174 6.36 51.35 -1.45
#